data_AF-A0A9Q1EHD7-F1
#
_entry.id   AF-A0A9Q1EHD7-F1
#
_cell.length_a   1.000
_cell.length_b   1.000
_cell.length_c   1.000
_cell.angle_alpha   90.00
_cell.angle_beta   90.00
_cell.angle_gamma   90.00
#
_symmetry.space_group_name_H-M   'P 1'
#
loop_
_entity.id
_entity.type
_entity.pdbx_description
1 polymer ?
#
loop_
_entity_poly.entity_id
_entity_poly.type
_entity_poly.pdbx_seq_one_letter_code
_entity_poly.pdbx_strand_id
1 'polypeptide(L)'
;MVLIKEYRVVLPCSVEEYQVGQLYSVAQASKNETGGGEGIEVLKNEPYENEGEKGQYTHKIYHLKSKVPAFVKMIAPEGALVFHEKAWNAYPYCRTIVTVSNLNTKHYPFCLSYTNEYMKDDFFIKIETWHKPDMGTLENVHELDAATWKSVVVVPIDIAEREHVSASEDPRRLGGVVESRAEKASGRQTEQTKRRTPALYGAADSVGCKMAPAKPGVQTPSRSFNVA
;
A
#
# COMPACT_ATOMS: atom_id res chain seq x y z
N MET A 1 1.44 13.04 -15.76
CA MET A 1 2.10 11.75 -16.02
C MET A 1 1.86 10.85 -14.81
N VAL A 2 1.52 9.58 -15.01
CA VAL A 2 1.34 8.60 -13.91
C VAL A 2 2.61 7.77 -13.83
N LEU A 3 3.15 7.57 -12.63
CA LEU A 3 4.28 6.68 -12.39
C LEU A 3 3.73 5.32 -11.95
N ILE A 4 4.12 4.26 -12.65
CA ILE A 4 3.69 2.90 -12.32
C ILE A 4 4.93 2.06 -12.02
N LYS A 5 4.94 1.42 -10.86
CA LYS A 5 5.98 0.50 -10.42
C LYS A 5 5.36 -0.81 -9.97
N GLU A 6 5.96 -1.92 -10.33
CA GLU A 6 5.57 -3.25 -9.83
C GLU A 6 6.64 -3.73 -8.86
N TYR A 7 6.31 -3.83 -7.57
CA TYR A 7 7.20 -4.34 -6.54
C TYR A 7 6.96 -5.85 -6.39
N ARG A 8 8.02 -6.64 -6.54
CA ARG A 8 7.94 -8.10 -6.41
C ARG A 8 8.59 -8.55 -5.11
N VAL A 9 7.80 -9.08 -4.18
CA VAL A 9 8.24 -9.50 -2.85
C VAL A 9 8.17 -11.03 -2.76
N VAL A 10 9.32 -11.70 -2.80
CA VAL A 10 9.37 -13.16 -2.63
C VAL A 10 9.48 -13.48 -1.14
N LEU A 11 8.54 -14.27 -0.64
CA LEU A 11 8.42 -14.60 0.77
C LEU A 11 8.48 -16.12 1.03
N PRO A 12 9.10 -16.55 2.14
CA PRO A 12 9.23 -17.95 2.51
C PRO A 12 8.03 -18.46 3.33
N CYS A 13 6.84 -18.22 2.84
CA CYS A 13 5.57 -18.74 3.38
C CYS A 13 4.67 -19.18 2.23
N SER A 14 3.64 -19.98 2.50
CA SER A 14 2.64 -20.30 1.46
C SER A 14 1.68 -19.12 1.24
N VAL A 15 0.93 -19.16 0.14
CA VAL A 15 -0.14 -18.19 -0.17
C VAL A 15 -1.18 -18.18 0.96
N GLU A 16 -1.52 -19.32 1.53
CA GLU A 16 -2.48 -19.46 2.63
C GLU A 16 -1.92 -18.91 3.95
N GLU A 17 -0.64 -19.21 4.25
CA GLU A 17 0.05 -18.63 5.41
C GLU A 17 0.12 -17.09 5.31
N TYR A 18 0.38 -16.56 4.10
CA TYR A 18 0.44 -15.12 3.87
C TYR A 18 -0.90 -14.43 4.12
N GLN A 19 -2.03 -15.03 3.71
CA GLN A 19 -3.35 -14.45 3.94
C GLN A 19 -3.60 -14.15 5.43
N VAL A 20 -3.22 -15.08 6.32
CA VAL A 20 -3.33 -14.90 7.77
C VAL A 20 -2.27 -13.93 8.29
N GLY A 21 -1.02 -14.10 7.85
CA GLY A 21 0.12 -13.30 8.29
C GLY A 21 -0.01 -11.81 7.95
N GLN A 22 -0.53 -11.48 6.76
CA GLN A 22 -0.77 -10.10 6.32
C GLN A 22 -1.78 -9.40 7.22
N LEU A 23 -2.92 -10.03 7.50
CA LEU A 23 -3.97 -9.44 8.35
C LEU A 23 -3.47 -9.18 9.77
N TYR A 24 -2.72 -10.13 10.35
CA TYR A 24 -2.08 -9.96 11.65
C TYR A 24 -1.08 -8.80 11.63
N SER A 25 -0.20 -8.76 10.63
CA SER A 25 0.85 -7.74 10.50
C SER A 25 0.26 -6.35 10.31
N VAL A 26 -0.80 -6.22 9.50
CA VAL A 26 -1.53 -4.96 9.31
C VAL A 26 -2.15 -4.49 10.63
N ALA A 27 -2.78 -5.37 11.40
CA ALA A 27 -3.35 -5.02 12.70
C ALA A 27 -2.27 -4.55 13.69
N GLN A 28 -1.14 -5.26 13.76
CA GLN A 28 -0.03 -4.92 14.65
C GLN A 28 0.66 -3.62 14.25
N ALA A 29 0.93 -3.42 12.96
CA ALA A 29 1.49 -2.17 12.44
C ALA A 29 0.54 -0.99 12.70
N SER A 30 -0.77 -1.19 12.48
CA SER A 30 -1.77 -0.15 12.76
C SER A 30 -1.79 0.28 14.22
N LYS A 31 -1.63 -0.68 15.14
CA LYS A 31 -1.52 -0.42 16.58
C LYS A 31 -0.26 0.36 16.92
N ASN A 32 0.88 0.01 16.34
CA ASN A 32 2.16 0.68 16.58
C ASN A 32 2.17 2.12 16.02
N GLU A 33 1.46 2.36 14.92
CA GLU A 33 1.39 3.67 14.28
C GLU A 33 0.31 4.60 14.87
N THR A 34 -0.46 4.14 15.86
CA THR A 34 -1.55 4.92 16.47
C THR A 34 -1.17 5.38 17.88
N GLY A 35 -1.21 6.69 18.13
CA GLY A 35 -0.89 7.29 19.43
C GLY A 35 -0.91 8.82 19.42
N GLY A 36 -1.21 9.44 20.57
CA GLY A 36 -1.09 10.90 20.75
C GLY A 36 -2.08 11.77 19.95
N GLY A 37 -3.23 11.22 19.53
CA GLY A 37 -4.22 11.92 18.70
C GLY A 37 -3.98 11.81 17.20
N GLU A 38 -2.97 11.05 16.77
CA GLU A 38 -2.66 10.71 15.39
C GLU A 38 -2.64 9.19 15.19
N GLY A 39 -2.85 8.71 13.96
CA GLY A 39 -2.87 7.28 13.67
C GLY A 39 -3.91 6.85 12.65
N ILE A 40 -4.31 5.59 12.74
CA ILE A 40 -5.22 4.93 11.79
C ILE A 40 -6.59 4.76 12.45
N GLU A 41 -7.60 5.35 11.83
CA GLU A 41 -9.00 5.19 12.21
C GLU A 41 -9.70 4.25 11.23
N VAL A 42 -10.37 3.21 11.72
CA VAL A 42 -11.13 2.27 10.89
C VAL A 42 -12.59 2.70 10.88
N LEU A 43 -13.07 3.22 9.74
CA LEU A 43 -14.47 3.63 9.58
C LEU A 43 -15.39 2.47 9.20
N LYS A 44 -14.91 1.58 8.32
CA LYS A 44 -15.67 0.41 7.86
C LYS A 44 -14.77 -0.80 7.77
N ASN A 45 -15.33 -1.95 8.12
CA ASN A 45 -14.74 -3.25 7.94
C ASN A 45 -15.87 -4.26 7.79
N GLU A 46 -16.33 -4.47 6.56
CA GLU A 46 -17.51 -5.28 6.25
C GLU A 46 -17.25 -6.20 5.06
N PRO A 47 -17.84 -7.41 5.03
CA PRO A 47 -17.80 -8.25 3.85
C PRO A 47 -18.54 -7.55 2.70
N TYR A 48 -18.08 -7.75 1.47
CA TYR A 48 -18.74 -7.26 0.27
C TYR A 48 -18.88 -8.35 -0.79
N GLU A 49 -19.87 -8.17 -1.65
CA GLU A 49 -20.08 -8.96 -2.85
C GLU A 49 -20.45 -8.02 -3.99
N ASN A 50 -19.69 -8.05 -5.08
CA ASN A 50 -19.95 -7.24 -6.26
C ASN A 50 -19.60 -8.03 -7.53
N GLU A 51 -20.56 -8.17 -8.45
CA GLU A 51 -20.33 -8.81 -9.77
C GLU A 51 -19.65 -10.19 -9.72
N GLY A 52 -19.89 -10.97 -8.65
CA GLY A 52 -19.30 -12.29 -8.44
C GLY A 52 -17.96 -12.28 -7.68
N GLU A 53 -17.35 -11.11 -7.46
CA GLU A 53 -16.23 -10.92 -6.55
C GLU A 53 -16.74 -10.83 -5.11
N LYS A 54 -16.21 -11.65 -4.21
CA LYS A 54 -16.51 -11.60 -2.77
C LYS A 54 -15.23 -11.34 -2.00
N GLY A 55 -15.33 -10.55 -0.95
CA GLY A 55 -14.15 -10.22 -0.16
C GLY A 55 -14.49 -9.38 1.07
N GLN A 56 -13.45 -8.76 1.62
CA GLN A 56 -13.56 -7.82 2.73
C GLN A 56 -13.31 -6.39 2.25
N TYR A 57 -14.25 -5.50 2.53
CA TYR A 57 -14.10 -4.07 2.27
C TYR A 57 -13.66 -3.37 3.55
N THR A 58 -12.64 -2.54 3.45
CA THR A 58 -12.22 -1.66 4.56
C THR A 58 -12.12 -0.22 4.11
N HIS A 59 -12.50 0.68 5.02
CA HIS A 59 -12.30 2.11 4.85
C HIS A 59 -11.57 2.63 6.09
N LYS A 60 -10.35 3.13 5.90
CA LYS A 60 -9.52 3.69 6.95
C LYS A 60 -9.17 5.14 6.69
N ILE A 61 -8.93 5.89 7.75
CA ILE A 61 -8.40 7.25 7.71
C ILE A 61 -7.04 7.27 8.40
N TYR A 62 -6.03 7.77 7.69
CA TYR A 62 -4.70 8.00 8.23
C TYR A 62 -4.54 9.48 8.54
N HIS A 63 -4.32 9.78 9.81
CA HIS A 63 -4.04 11.13 10.32
C HIS A 63 -2.53 11.31 10.46
N LEU A 64 -1.87 11.91 9.45
CA LEU A 64 -0.39 11.96 9.36
C LEU A 64 0.23 13.33 9.67
N LYS A 65 -0.47 14.20 10.42
CA LYS A 65 -0.08 15.60 10.63
C LYS A 65 1.32 15.76 11.23
N SER A 66 1.74 14.92 12.19
CA SER A 66 3.09 14.98 12.77
C SER A 66 4.11 14.10 12.04
N LYS A 67 3.66 13.09 11.28
CA LYS A 67 4.51 12.05 10.66
C LYS A 67 5.10 12.38 9.29
N VAL A 68 4.57 13.39 8.60
CA VAL A 68 5.15 13.83 7.32
C VAL A 68 6.35 14.78 7.52
N PRO A 69 7.32 14.85 6.59
CA PRO A 69 8.44 15.78 6.68
C PRO A 69 8.02 17.26 6.80
N ALA A 70 8.81 18.08 7.48
CA ALA A 70 8.48 19.48 7.76
C ALA A 70 8.20 20.33 6.51
N PHE A 71 8.91 20.07 5.40
CA PHE A 71 8.67 20.77 4.13
C PHE A 71 7.28 20.47 3.56
N VAL A 72 6.75 19.25 3.77
CA VAL A 72 5.40 18.86 3.35
C VAL A 72 4.36 19.57 4.22
N LYS A 73 4.59 19.68 5.54
CA LYS A 73 3.69 20.41 6.45
C LYS A 73 3.59 21.90 6.11
N MET A 74 4.68 22.50 5.64
CA MET A 74 4.73 23.93 5.32
C MET A 74 3.90 24.30 4.08
N ILE A 75 3.75 23.36 3.14
CA ILE A 75 3.03 23.57 1.88
C ILE A 75 1.62 22.95 1.88
N ALA A 76 1.31 22.07 2.84
CA ALA A 76 0.03 21.39 2.93
C ALA A 76 -0.98 22.20 3.76
N PRO A 77 -2.14 22.59 3.20
CA PRO A 77 -3.19 23.26 3.96
C PRO A 77 -3.81 22.36 5.02
N GLU A 78 -4.54 22.96 5.95
CA GLU A 78 -5.18 22.22 7.06
C GLU A 78 -6.14 21.14 6.51
N GLY A 79 -5.95 19.89 6.93
CA GLY A 79 -6.71 18.73 6.42
C GLY A 79 -6.10 18.04 5.19
N ALA A 80 -5.08 18.60 4.52
CA ALA A 80 -4.41 17.96 3.39
C ALA A 80 -3.46 16.80 3.78
N LEU A 81 -3.39 16.44 5.06
CA LEU A 81 -2.61 15.33 5.60
C LEU A 81 -3.49 14.21 6.17
N VAL A 82 -4.77 14.22 5.79
CA VAL A 82 -5.74 13.17 6.11
C VAL A 82 -5.95 12.32 4.85
N PHE A 83 -5.51 11.07 4.91
CA PHE A 83 -5.63 10.14 3.80
C PHE A 83 -6.75 9.15 4.06
N HIS A 84 -7.62 8.96 3.07
CA HIS A 84 -8.60 7.88 3.07
C HIS A 84 -8.06 6.71 2.28
N GLU A 85 -7.96 5.56 2.94
CA GLU A 85 -7.68 4.28 2.30
C GLU A 85 -8.98 3.51 2.17
N LYS A 86 -9.32 3.12 0.94
CA LYS A 86 -10.38 2.15 0.67
C LYS A 86 -9.74 0.92 0.07
N ALA A 87 -9.95 -0.23 0.69
CA ALA A 87 -9.39 -1.50 0.23
C ALA A 87 -10.47 -2.55 0.02
N TRP A 88 -10.36 -3.27 -1.09
CA TRP A 88 -11.17 -4.41 -1.51
C TRP A 88 -10.26 -5.64 -1.55
N ASN A 89 -10.34 -6.44 -0.50
CA ASN A 89 -9.54 -7.65 -0.35
C ASN A 89 -10.37 -8.87 -0.80
N ALA A 90 -10.16 -9.30 -2.04
CA ALA A 90 -10.72 -10.50 -2.65
C ALA A 90 -9.59 -11.52 -2.89
N TYR A 91 -8.93 -11.91 -1.79
CA TYR A 91 -7.74 -12.76 -1.83
C TYR A 91 -7.91 -13.96 -2.79
N PRO A 92 -6.95 -14.20 -3.71
CA PRO A 92 -5.56 -13.70 -3.74
C PRO A 92 -5.35 -12.36 -4.46
N TYR A 93 -6.42 -11.66 -4.84
CA TYR A 93 -6.33 -10.31 -5.40
C TYR A 93 -6.75 -9.25 -4.38
N CYS A 94 -5.99 -8.16 -4.29
CA CYS A 94 -6.33 -7.03 -3.45
C CYS A 94 -6.22 -5.73 -4.23
N ARG A 95 -7.17 -4.82 -4.04
CA ARG A 95 -7.12 -3.47 -4.56
C ARG A 95 -7.26 -2.46 -3.44
N THR A 96 -6.31 -1.55 -3.34
CA THR A 96 -6.32 -0.46 -2.36
C THR A 96 -6.17 0.88 -3.07
N ILE A 97 -7.02 1.83 -2.71
CA ILE A 97 -7.00 3.20 -3.24
C ILE A 97 -6.83 4.14 -2.05
N VAL A 98 -5.75 4.93 -2.09
CA VAL A 98 -5.46 5.97 -1.10
C VAL A 98 -5.59 7.35 -1.74
N THR A 99 -6.44 8.19 -1.14
CA THR A 99 -6.74 9.55 -1.62
C THR A 99 -6.60 10.54 -0.47
N VAL A 100 -6.31 11.81 -0.75
CA VAL A 100 -6.25 12.87 0.28
C VAL A 100 -7.63 13.53 0.37
N SER A 101 -8.22 13.57 1.57
CA SER A 101 -9.46 14.27 2.01
C SER A 101 -10.77 14.24 1.16
N ASN A 102 -11.86 14.72 1.80
CA ASN A 102 -13.26 14.23 1.82
C ASN A 102 -13.96 13.80 0.52
N LEU A 103 -14.49 12.58 0.53
CA LEU A 103 -15.57 12.18 -0.40
C LEU A 103 -16.76 11.56 0.30
N ASN A 104 -17.80 12.36 0.43
CA ASN A 104 -19.15 11.91 0.68
C ASN A 104 -19.64 11.18 -0.58
N THR A 105 -19.83 9.86 -0.47
CA THR A 105 -20.09 8.97 -1.62
C THR A 105 -21.60 8.82 -1.81
N LYS A 106 -22.20 9.49 -2.80
CA LYS A 106 -23.49 9.07 -3.38
C LYS A 106 -23.42 9.29 -4.89
N HIS A 107 -23.56 8.21 -5.66
CA HIS A 107 -23.61 8.12 -7.13
C HIS A 107 -22.27 8.14 -7.91
N TYR A 108 -21.60 6.98 -8.08
CA TYR A 108 -21.28 6.35 -9.39
C TYR A 108 -20.46 5.04 -9.21
N PRO A 109 -20.66 3.99 -10.05
CA PRO A 109 -20.12 2.63 -9.82
C PRO A 109 -18.83 2.26 -10.57
N PHE A 110 -18.22 3.17 -11.35
CA PHE A 110 -17.02 2.85 -12.13
C PHE A 110 -16.04 4.02 -12.05
N CYS A 111 -14.89 3.78 -11.42
CA CYS A 111 -13.69 4.61 -11.32
C CYS A 111 -13.74 5.98 -12.05
N LEU A 112 -13.88 7.09 -11.30
CA LEU A 112 -13.39 8.47 -11.58
C LEU A 112 -14.24 9.50 -10.84
N SER A 113 -14.00 9.66 -9.54
CA SER A 113 -14.30 10.89 -8.79
C SER A 113 -13.78 10.64 -7.38
N TYR A 114 -12.50 10.93 -7.17
CA TYR A 114 -11.86 10.82 -5.86
C TYR A 114 -11.14 12.12 -5.52
N THR A 115 -11.86 13.09 -4.95
CA THR A 115 -11.35 14.46 -4.78
C THR A 115 -11.39 14.96 -3.33
N ASN A 116 -10.21 15.37 -2.86
CA ASN A 116 -10.01 16.50 -1.94
C ASN A 116 -10.55 17.78 -2.59
N GLU A 117 -10.93 18.80 -1.82
CA GLU A 117 -11.06 20.16 -2.36
C GLU A 117 -9.72 20.73 -2.91
N TYR A 118 -8.58 20.30 -2.35
CA TYR A 118 -7.24 20.81 -2.65
C TYR A 118 -6.51 20.10 -3.81
N MET A 119 -6.28 18.78 -3.72
CA MET A 119 -5.58 18.00 -4.74
C MET A 119 -6.49 17.25 -5.73
N LYS A 120 -7.82 17.24 -5.54
CA LYS A 120 -8.79 16.61 -6.46
C LYS A 120 -8.31 15.28 -7.07
N ASP A 121 -8.46 15.10 -8.38
CA ASP A 121 -8.02 13.92 -9.16
C ASP A 121 -6.55 13.97 -9.56
N ASP A 122 -5.80 14.93 -9.00
CA ASP A 122 -4.39 15.16 -9.27
C ASP A 122 -3.49 14.32 -8.35
N PHE A 123 -4.04 13.76 -7.27
CA PHE A 123 -3.32 12.84 -6.38
C PHE A 123 -4.12 11.56 -6.09
N PHE A 124 -3.53 10.41 -6.43
CA PHE A 124 -3.95 9.13 -5.89
C PHE A 124 -2.77 8.16 -5.81
N ILE A 125 -2.87 7.24 -4.85
CA ILE A 125 -2.04 6.03 -4.82
C ILE A 125 -2.99 4.85 -4.99
N LYS A 126 -2.79 4.09 -6.06
CA LYS A 126 -3.50 2.84 -6.32
C LYS A 126 -2.51 1.70 -6.17
N ILE A 127 -2.83 0.74 -5.30
CA ILE A 127 -2.06 -0.47 -5.09
C ILE A 127 -2.96 -1.63 -5.51
N GLU A 128 -2.53 -2.39 -6.50
CA GLU A 128 -3.18 -3.61 -6.94
C GLU A 128 -2.19 -4.75 -6.72
N THR A 129 -2.62 -5.79 -6.01
CA THR A 129 -1.75 -6.88 -5.60
C THR A 129 -2.28 -8.21 -6.07
N TRP A 130 -1.40 -9.02 -6.66
CA TRP A 130 -1.64 -10.43 -6.89
C TRP A 130 -0.71 -11.28 -6.02
N HIS A 131 -1.31 -12.22 -5.31
CA HIS A 131 -0.58 -13.21 -4.51
C HIS A 131 -0.48 -14.51 -5.33
N LYS A 132 0.73 -14.90 -5.79
CA LYS A 132 0.92 -16.06 -6.68
C LYS A 132 1.92 -17.06 -6.09
N PRO A 133 1.64 -18.38 -6.14
CA PRO A 133 2.56 -19.40 -5.65
C PRO A 133 3.73 -19.63 -6.63
N ASP A 134 4.49 -18.57 -6.92
CA ASP A 134 5.62 -18.55 -7.82
C ASP A 134 6.84 -17.85 -7.18
N MET A 135 7.87 -17.57 -7.98
CA MET A 135 9.09 -16.89 -7.55
C MET A 135 9.15 -15.42 -8.02
N GLY A 136 8.00 -14.77 -8.28
CA GLY A 136 7.96 -13.42 -8.85
C GLY A 136 8.45 -13.37 -10.31
N THR A 137 8.24 -14.45 -11.06
CA THR A 137 8.74 -14.62 -12.43
C THR A 137 7.67 -14.33 -13.49
N LEU A 138 6.41 -14.24 -13.09
CA LEU A 138 5.31 -13.90 -13.98
C LEU A 138 5.40 -12.43 -14.41
N GLU A 139 5.45 -12.22 -15.72
CA GLU A 139 5.40 -10.89 -16.32
C GLU A 139 3.96 -10.44 -16.52
N ASN A 140 3.70 -9.14 -16.30
CA ASN A 140 2.40 -8.51 -16.52
C ASN A 140 1.21 -9.26 -15.89
N VAL A 141 1.33 -9.67 -14.63
CA VAL A 141 0.29 -10.43 -13.90
C VAL A 141 -1.03 -9.67 -13.75
N HIS A 142 -1.01 -8.34 -13.92
CA HIS A 142 -2.18 -7.48 -13.90
C HIS A 142 -2.84 -7.30 -15.28
N GLU A 143 -2.31 -7.97 -16.31
CA GLU A 143 -2.85 -7.95 -17.68
C GLU A 143 -3.01 -6.52 -18.24
N LEU A 144 -2.04 -5.65 -17.94
CA LEU A 144 -2.00 -4.29 -18.46
C LEU A 144 -1.80 -4.30 -19.98
N ASP A 145 -2.33 -3.29 -20.66
CA ASP A 145 -2.10 -3.13 -22.09
C ASP A 145 -0.60 -2.90 -22.39
N ALA A 146 -0.19 -3.24 -23.61
CA ALA A 146 1.21 -3.20 -23.99
C ALA A 146 1.86 -1.80 -23.94
N ALA A 147 1.08 -0.72 -24.06
CA ALA A 147 1.62 0.64 -23.97
C ALA A 147 1.87 1.02 -22.51
N THR A 148 0.93 0.70 -21.62
CA THR A 148 1.09 0.92 -20.17
C THR A 148 2.22 0.06 -19.61
N TRP A 149 2.24 -1.24 -19.93
CA TRP A 149 3.26 -2.19 -19.43
C TRP A 149 4.69 -1.74 -19.73
N LYS A 150 4.95 -1.16 -20.91
CA LYS A 150 6.27 -0.62 -21.28
C LYS A 150 6.77 0.50 -20.37
N SER A 151 5.87 1.20 -19.69
CA SER A 151 6.22 2.26 -18.75
C SER A 151 6.40 1.78 -17.31
N VAL A 152 6.05 0.51 -17.04
CA VAL A 152 6.14 -0.09 -15.70
C VAL A 152 7.59 -0.40 -15.39
N VAL A 153 8.04 0.04 -14.21
CA VAL A 153 9.34 -0.36 -13.66
C VAL A 153 9.13 -1.47 -12.66
N VAL A 154 9.67 -2.65 -12.96
CA VAL A 154 9.66 -3.80 -12.04
C VAL A 154 10.81 -3.65 -11.04
N VAL A 155 10.49 -3.76 -9.75
CA VAL A 155 11.43 -3.59 -8.63
C VAL A 155 11.37 -4.83 -7.73
N PRO A 156 12.38 -5.71 -7.74
CA PRO A 156 12.45 -6.81 -6.79
C PRO A 156 12.76 -6.29 -5.37
N ILE A 157 12.10 -6.85 -4.37
CA ILE A 157 12.35 -6.57 -2.94
C ILE A 157 12.89 -7.85 -2.28
N ASP A 158 14.14 -7.79 -1.83
CA ASP A 158 14.77 -8.86 -1.03
C ASP A 158 14.64 -8.54 0.47
N ILE A 159 13.77 -9.28 1.17
CA ILE A 159 13.55 -9.13 2.61
C ILE A 159 14.76 -9.52 3.48
N ALA A 160 15.77 -10.16 2.90
CA ALA A 160 17.01 -10.50 3.59
C ALA A 160 18.09 -9.42 3.43
N GLU A 161 17.85 -8.36 2.66
CA GLU A 161 18.81 -7.27 2.49
C GLU A 161 18.96 -6.45 3.78
N ARG A 162 20.20 -6.16 4.19
CA ARG A 162 20.51 -5.61 5.53
C ARG A 162 20.20 -4.13 5.68
N GLU A 163 20.22 -3.38 4.58
CA GLU A 163 20.26 -1.92 4.63
C GLU A 163 18.93 -1.29 5.05
N HIS A 164 17.85 -2.08 5.05
CA HIS A 164 16.48 -1.57 5.24
C HIS A 164 15.73 -2.23 6.40
N VAL A 165 16.38 -3.08 7.21
CA VAL A 165 15.72 -3.82 8.29
C VAL A 165 16.39 -3.55 9.64
N SER A 166 15.59 -3.22 10.65
CA SER A 166 16.08 -3.04 12.02
C SER A 166 16.61 -4.36 12.59
N ALA A 167 17.58 -4.30 13.51
CA ALA A 167 18.18 -5.53 14.07
C ALA A 167 17.16 -6.44 14.79
N SER A 168 16.08 -5.88 15.33
CA SER A 168 14.99 -6.60 16.00
C SER A 168 13.98 -7.24 15.05
N GLU A 169 13.93 -6.77 13.80
CA GLU A 169 12.98 -7.25 12.79
C GLU A 169 13.69 -8.04 11.67
N ASP A 170 15.03 -8.17 11.74
CA ASP A 170 15.84 -8.93 10.78
C ASP A 170 15.41 -10.40 10.80
N PRO A 171 14.79 -10.92 9.73
CA PRO A 171 14.28 -12.28 9.69
C PRO A 171 15.35 -13.34 9.97
N ARG A 172 16.62 -13.04 9.74
CA ARG A 172 17.76 -13.93 10.02
C ARG A 172 18.19 -13.93 11.49
N ARG A 173 17.70 -13.01 12.30
CA ARG A 173 18.04 -12.91 13.74
C ARG A 173 16.92 -13.38 14.65
N LEU A 174 15.75 -13.69 14.07
CA LEU A 174 14.57 -14.14 14.81
C LEU A 174 14.67 -15.60 15.30
N GLY A 175 15.71 -16.33 14.90
CA GLY A 175 15.95 -17.71 15.32
C GLY A 175 14.96 -18.71 14.73
N GLY A 176 15.32 -20.00 14.80
CA GLY A 176 14.40 -21.11 14.56
C GLY A 176 13.83 -21.18 13.13
N VAL A 177 12.50 -21.35 13.03
CA VAL A 177 11.82 -21.57 11.74
C VAL A 177 11.85 -20.33 10.85
N VAL A 178 11.92 -19.13 11.41
CA VAL A 178 11.89 -17.86 10.64
C VAL A 178 13.24 -17.58 10.00
N GLU A 179 14.33 -17.77 10.74
CA GLU A 179 15.71 -17.61 10.23
C GLU A 179 15.98 -18.59 9.07
N SER A 180 15.65 -19.87 9.26
CA SER A 180 15.80 -20.90 8.23
C SER A 180 14.97 -20.63 6.96
N ARG A 181 13.81 -19.94 7.10
CA ARG A 181 12.96 -19.51 5.99
C ARG A 181 13.56 -18.30 5.24
N ALA A 182 14.13 -17.34 5.95
CA ALA A 182 14.74 -16.14 5.37
C ALA A 182 16.00 -16.45 4.55
N GLU A 183 16.86 -17.34 5.04
CA GLU A 183 18.05 -17.80 4.28
C GLU A 183 17.67 -18.40 2.93
N LYS A 184 16.58 -19.18 2.89
CA LYS A 184 16.01 -19.76 1.68
C LYS A 184 15.51 -18.72 0.69
N ALA A 185 14.84 -17.66 1.15
CA ALA A 185 14.38 -16.56 0.29
C ALA A 185 15.54 -15.78 -0.35
N SER A 186 16.65 -15.63 0.38
CA SER A 186 17.89 -14.98 -0.11
C SER A 186 18.73 -15.83 -1.09
N GLY A 187 18.27 -17.05 -1.43
CA GLY A 187 19.03 -17.99 -2.26
C GLY A 187 20.22 -18.66 -1.57
N ARG A 188 20.45 -18.42 -0.26
CA ARG A 188 21.52 -19.03 0.54
C ARG A 188 21.00 -20.27 1.27
N GLN A 189 20.90 -21.41 0.60
CA GLN A 189 20.40 -22.64 1.23
C GLN A 189 21.52 -23.57 1.70
N THR A 190 21.41 -24.09 2.93
CA THR A 190 22.16 -25.26 3.40
C THR A 190 21.35 -26.55 3.13
N GLU A 191 22.02 -27.70 3.15
CA GLU A 191 21.41 -29.00 2.80
C GLU A 191 20.27 -29.42 3.75
N GLN A 192 20.31 -28.90 4.99
CA GLN A 192 19.34 -29.14 6.05
C GLN A 192 18.07 -28.29 5.91
N THR A 193 18.17 -27.07 5.34
CA THR A 193 17.03 -26.17 5.07
C THR A 193 16.18 -26.64 3.89
N LYS A 194 16.75 -27.39 2.93
CA LYS A 194 16.01 -27.93 1.78
C LYS A 194 14.90 -28.92 2.14
N ARG A 195 15.01 -29.63 3.27
CA ARG A 195 14.12 -30.76 3.62
C ARG A 195 12.91 -30.40 4.51
N ARG A 196 12.82 -29.17 5.04
CA ARG A 196 11.86 -28.83 6.11
C ARG A 196 10.87 -27.69 5.82
N THR A 197 10.92 -27.07 4.66
CA THR A 197 10.20 -25.80 4.43
C THR A 197 9.36 -25.80 3.15
N PRO A 198 8.10 -25.34 3.19
CA PRO A 198 7.20 -25.28 2.04
C PRO A 198 7.72 -24.34 0.93
N ALA A 199 7.01 -24.35 -0.21
CA ALA A 199 7.30 -23.56 -1.40
C ALA A 199 7.47 -22.06 -1.09
N LEU A 200 8.35 -21.40 -1.82
CA LEU A 200 8.46 -19.93 -1.83
C LEU A 200 7.30 -19.36 -2.64
N TYR A 201 6.82 -18.18 -2.26
CA TYR A 201 5.69 -17.48 -2.89
C TYR A 201 6.10 -16.05 -3.27
N GLY A 202 5.56 -15.55 -4.38
CA GLY A 202 5.78 -14.20 -4.89
C GLY A 202 4.53 -13.34 -4.71
N ALA A 203 4.65 -12.25 -3.97
CA ALA A 203 3.71 -11.14 -4.04
C ALA A 203 4.14 -10.24 -5.21
N ALA A 204 3.22 -9.90 -6.11
CA ALA A 204 3.42 -8.84 -7.08
C ALA A 204 2.47 -7.69 -6.73
N ASP A 205 3.05 -6.58 -6.29
CA ASP A 205 2.35 -5.34 -5.93
C ASP A 205 2.56 -4.29 -7.02
N SER A 206 1.55 -4.07 -7.87
CA SER A 206 1.54 -2.93 -8.78
C SER A 206 1.07 -1.67 -8.08
N VAL A 207 1.99 -0.73 -7.89
CA VAL A 207 1.72 0.60 -7.34
C VAL A 207 1.69 1.62 -8.48
N GLY A 208 0.48 2.09 -8.82
CA GLY A 208 0.27 3.25 -9.67
C GLY A 208 0.12 4.51 -8.81
N CYS A 209 1.06 5.45 -8.94
CA CYS A 209 0.99 6.76 -8.30
C CYS A 209 0.84 7.86 -9.35
N LYS A 210 -0.22 8.66 -9.23
CA LYS A 210 -0.34 9.92 -9.97
C LYS A 210 -0.11 11.05 -8.98
N MET A 211 0.98 11.79 -9.19
CA MET A 211 1.23 13.07 -8.56
C MET A 211 1.23 14.13 -9.65
N ALA A 212 0.20 14.97 -9.72
CA ALA A 212 0.28 16.19 -10.52
C ALA A 212 0.97 17.29 -9.69
N PRO A 213 1.76 18.19 -10.31
CA PRO A 213 2.29 19.34 -9.62
C PRO A 213 1.12 20.20 -9.10
N ALA A 214 1.20 20.63 -7.84
CA ALA A 214 0.27 21.61 -7.31
C ALA A 214 0.23 22.82 -8.25
N LYS A 215 -0.94 23.13 -8.83
CA LYS A 215 -1.08 24.31 -9.69
C LYS A 215 -0.67 25.55 -8.89
N PRO A 216 0.35 26.31 -9.30
CA PRO A 216 0.61 27.60 -8.68
C PRO A 216 -0.50 28.54 -9.12
N GLY A 217 -1.46 28.86 -8.25
CA GLY A 217 -2.55 29.76 -8.66
C GLY A 217 -3.81 29.86 -7.81
N VAL A 218 -3.88 29.35 -6.58
CA VAL A 218 -4.99 29.75 -5.69
C VAL A 218 -4.60 31.07 -5.04
N GLN A 219 -4.98 32.18 -5.69
CA GLN A 219 -5.03 33.50 -5.05
C GLN A 219 -5.84 33.35 -3.76
N THR A 220 -5.21 33.64 -2.63
CA THR A 220 -5.93 33.87 -1.38
C THR A 220 -6.90 35.04 -1.61
N PRO A 221 -8.20 34.92 -1.28
CA PRO A 221 -9.08 36.08 -1.34
C PRO A 221 -8.58 37.09 -0.32
N SER A 222 -8.13 38.25 -0.81
CA SER A 222 -7.84 39.42 0.01
C SER A 222 -9.13 39.84 0.72
N ARG A 223 -9.32 39.42 1.97
CA ARG A 223 -10.32 40.02 2.84
C ARG A 223 -9.80 41.39 3.27
N SER A 224 -10.27 42.42 2.57
CA SER A 224 -10.28 43.79 3.05
C SER A 224 -11.10 43.85 4.34
N PHE A 225 -10.42 44.05 5.47
CA PHE A 225 -11.07 44.45 6.71
C PHE A 225 -11.39 45.96 6.62
N ASN A 226 -12.65 46.30 6.40
CA ASN A 226 -13.16 47.62 6.78
C ASN A 226 -13.50 47.56 8.26
N VAL A 227 -12.78 48.36 9.05
CA VAL A 227 -13.08 48.63 10.45
C VAL A 227 -14.03 49.83 10.46
N ALA A 228 -15.21 49.64 11.07
CA ALA A 228 -16.06 50.73 11.56
C ALA A 228 -15.74 50.95 13.04
#